data_AF-A0A359IE41-F1
#
_entry.id   AF-A0A359IE41-F1
#
_cell.length_a   1.000
_cell.length_b   1.000
_cell.length_c   1.000
_cell.angle_alpha   90.00
_cell.angle_beta   90.00
_cell.angle_gamma   90.00
#
_symmetry.space_group_name_H-M   'P 1'
#
loop_
_entity.id
_entity.type
_entity.pdbx_description
1 polymer ?
#
loop_
_entity_poly.entity_id
_entity_poly.type
_entity_poly.pdbx_seq_one_letter_code
_entity_poly.pdbx_strand_id
1 'polypeptide(L)'
;MIGECDLYIDGEKAESSPEAVGGMDMETFEWFPAGLFGDHPAFVVASESVLIENPRGDGYVINYVKIRVEENGSVTVTARYLNPQNHEILMDETFKTQIFSKQNEGAAYFYADE
;
A
#
# COMPACT_ATOMS: atom_id res chain seq x y z
N MET A 1 13.41 12.55 2.29
CA MET A 1 12.01 12.99 2.33
C MET A 1 11.35 12.16 3.42
N ILE A 2 10.90 12.78 4.50
CA ILE A 2 10.33 12.09 5.65
C ILE A 2 8.82 12.38 5.59
N GLY A 3 8.02 11.38 5.25
CA GLY A 3 6.57 11.45 5.31
C GLY A 3 6.07 10.51 6.40
N GLU A 4 5.01 10.89 7.10
CA GLU A 4 4.44 10.10 8.19
C GLU A 4 3.47 9.04 7.67
N CYS A 5 3.59 7.84 8.23
CA CYS A 5 2.71 6.73 7.91
C CYS A 5 2.44 5.87 9.14
N ASP A 6 1.14 5.65 9.40
CA ASP A 6 0.69 4.70 10.40
C ASP A 6 0.80 3.28 9.83
N LEU A 7 1.64 2.46 10.46
CA LEU A 7 1.78 1.04 10.15
C LEU A 7 0.86 0.20 11.05
N TYR A 8 0.21 -0.78 10.44
CA TYR A 8 -0.53 -1.84 11.10
C TYR A 8 0.04 -3.19 10.67
N ILE A 9 0.39 -4.05 11.63
CA ILE A 9 0.88 -5.42 11.40
C ILE A 9 -0.19 -6.37 11.93
N ASP A 10 -0.67 -7.28 11.08
CA ASP A 10 -1.74 -8.23 11.42
C ASP A 10 -3.00 -7.53 12.00
N GLY A 11 -3.25 -6.29 11.54
CA GLY A 11 -4.39 -5.46 11.97
C GLY A 11 -4.14 -4.59 13.21
N GLU A 12 -3.02 -4.77 13.91
CA GLU A 12 -2.67 -4.01 15.12
C GLU A 12 -1.72 -2.84 14.79
N LYS A 13 -1.98 -1.66 15.38
CA LYS A 13 -1.14 -0.48 15.13
C LYS A 13 0.26 -0.68 15.72
N ALA A 14 1.29 -0.60 14.89
CA ALA A 14 2.68 -0.66 15.32
C ALA A 14 3.12 0.67 15.99
N GLU A 15 4.11 0.61 16.88
CA GLU A 15 4.66 1.80 17.53
C GLU A 15 5.44 2.72 16.56
N SER A 16 6.01 2.13 15.50
CA SER A 16 6.75 2.84 14.47
C SER A 16 6.66 2.12 13.13
N SER A 17 6.91 2.86 12.05
CA SER A 17 7.08 2.32 10.70
C SER A 17 8.57 2.30 10.31
N PRO A 18 9.00 1.36 9.44
CA PRO A 18 10.38 1.33 8.94
C PRO A 18 10.75 2.61 8.18
N GLU A 19 12.00 3.06 8.31
CA GLU A 19 12.58 4.10 7.46
C GLU A 19 12.93 3.53 6.07
N ALA A 20 11.90 3.24 5.28
CA ALA A 20 12.02 2.67 3.95
C ALA A 20 11.07 3.35 2.94
N VAL A 21 11.43 3.28 1.67
CA VAL A 21 10.58 3.73 0.55
C VAL A 21 10.29 2.53 -0.33
N GLY A 22 9.00 2.27 -0.56
CA GLY A 22 8.51 1.33 -1.56
C GLY A 22 7.92 2.06 -2.76
N GLY A 23 7.80 1.36 -3.88
CA GLY A 23 7.15 1.84 -5.09
C GLY A 23 6.61 0.69 -5.91
N MET A 24 5.59 0.96 -6.70
CA MET A 24 4.99 0.06 -7.69
C MET A 24 4.45 0.90 -8.85
N ASP A 25 4.39 0.30 -10.03
CA ASP A 25 3.72 0.94 -11.16
C ASP A 25 2.19 0.80 -11.00
N MET A 26 1.45 1.80 -11.48
CA MET A 26 -0.03 1.79 -11.47
C MET A 26 -0.58 1.65 -12.89
N GLU A 27 -0.20 0.58 -13.57
CA GLU A 27 -0.65 0.33 -14.96
C GLU A 27 -2.14 -0.04 -15.03
N THR A 28 -2.57 -0.97 -14.16
CA THR A 28 -3.95 -1.43 -14.07
C THR A 28 -4.59 -0.90 -12.80
N PHE A 29 -5.69 -0.17 -12.97
CA PHE A 29 -6.45 0.37 -11.85
C PHE A 29 -7.96 0.28 -12.11
N GLU A 30 -8.72 0.27 -11.02
CA GLU A 30 -10.17 0.40 -11.04
C GLU A 30 -10.56 1.66 -10.26
N TRP A 31 -11.48 2.44 -10.84
CA TRP A 31 -12.07 3.61 -10.18
C TRP A 31 -13.50 3.30 -9.76
N PHE A 32 -13.85 3.72 -8.54
CA PHE A 32 -15.15 3.51 -7.95
C PHE A 32 -15.75 4.84 -7.49
N PRO A 33 -16.98 5.20 -7.92
CA PRO A 33 -17.63 6.42 -7.46
C PRO A 33 -18.02 6.33 -5.98
N ALA A 34 -18.11 7.51 -5.34
CA ALA A 34 -18.66 7.64 -4.00
C ALA A 34 -20.07 7.03 -3.93
N GLY A 35 -20.41 6.40 -2.80
CA GLY A 35 -21.73 5.79 -2.64
C GLY A 35 -21.86 4.35 -3.17
N LEU A 36 -20.94 3.88 -4.03
CA LEU A 36 -21.07 2.56 -4.66
C LEU A 36 -21.09 1.41 -3.64
N PHE A 37 -20.29 1.54 -2.57
CA PHE A 37 -20.18 0.55 -1.51
C PHE A 37 -20.83 1.02 -0.19
N GLY A 38 -21.89 1.83 -0.25
CA GLY A 38 -22.46 2.51 0.92
C GLY A 38 -21.81 3.88 1.11
N ASP A 39 -21.70 4.37 2.35
CA ASP A 39 -21.19 5.73 2.65
C ASP A 39 -19.66 5.87 2.54
N HIS A 40 -19.04 5.21 1.55
CA HIS A 40 -17.62 5.36 1.25
C HIS A 40 -17.39 6.48 0.23
N PRO A 41 -16.28 7.24 0.38
CA PRO A 41 -15.85 8.22 -0.62
C PRO A 41 -15.51 7.54 -1.95
N ALA A 42 -15.40 8.31 -3.03
CA ALA A 42 -14.85 7.81 -4.28
C ALA A 42 -13.38 7.40 -4.08
N PHE A 43 -12.93 6.37 -4.78
CA PHE A 43 -11.54 5.91 -4.69
C PHE A 43 -11.07 5.23 -5.97
N VAL A 44 -9.75 5.22 -6.15
CA VAL A 44 -9.05 4.37 -7.13
C VAL A 44 -8.28 3.29 -6.38
N VAL A 45 -8.22 2.08 -6.95
CA VAL A 45 -7.41 0.97 -6.43
C VAL A 45 -6.53 0.41 -7.54
N ALA A 46 -5.30 0.04 -7.20
CA ALA A 46 -4.39 -0.70 -8.05
C ALA A 46 -3.67 -1.75 -7.21
N SER A 47 -3.17 -2.81 -7.85
CA SER A 47 -2.36 -3.80 -7.17
C SER A 47 -1.36 -4.45 -8.10
N GLU A 48 -0.25 -4.90 -7.54
CA GLU A 48 0.79 -5.65 -8.22
C GLU A 48 1.22 -6.86 -7.39
N SER A 49 1.60 -7.94 -8.06
CA SER A 49 2.18 -9.13 -7.45
C SER A 49 3.54 -9.39 -8.08
N VAL A 50 4.60 -9.34 -7.29
CA VAL A 50 5.97 -9.58 -7.77
C VAL A 50 6.59 -10.70 -6.95
N LEU A 51 7.19 -11.69 -7.62
CA LEU A 51 8.01 -12.69 -6.94
C LEU A 51 9.36 -12.05 -6.57
N ILE A 52 9.68 -12.02 -5.28
CA ILE A 52 10.94 -11.47 -4.77
C ILE A 52 11.67 -12.48 -3.90
N GLU A 53 12.98 -12.33 -3.79
CA GLU A 53 13.74 -12.98 -2.72
C GLU A 53 13.25 -12.46 -1.37
N ASN A 54 13.02 -13.35 -0.41
CA ASN A 54 12.43 -13.00 0.86
C ASN A 54 13.37 -12.09 1.68
N PRO A 55 13.02 -10.81 1.93
CA PRO A 55 13.93 -9.92 2.64
C PRO A 55 14.03 -10.22 4.15
N ARG A 56 13.17 -11.10 4.69
CA ARG A 56 13.14 -11.48 6.10
C ARG A 56 13.72 -12.88 6.37
N GLY A 57 14.13 -13.62 5.34
CA GLY A 57 14.59 -15.00 5.48
C GLY A 57 15.07 -15.61 4.18
N ASP A 58 15.00 -16.94 4.07
CA ASP A 58 15.43 -17.66 2.88
C ASP A 58 14.28 -17.84 1.86
N GLY A 59 14.66 -18.07 0.60
CA GLY A 59 13.75 -18.43 -0.48
C GLY A 59 13.02 -17.24 -1.11
N TYR A 60 11.85 -17.51 -1.69
CA TYR A 60 11.08 -16.51 -2.43
C TYR A 60 9.68 -16.36 -1.83
N VAL A 61 9.16 -15.14 -1.91
CA VAL A 61 7.77 -14.80 -1.56
C VAL A 61 7.12 -14.05 -2.72
N ILE A 62 5.82 -14.20 -2.88
CA ILE A 62 5.03 -13.26 -3.70
C ILE A 62 4.78 -12.05 -2.83
N ASN A 63 5.39 -10.92 -3.19
CA ASN A 63 5.08 -9.61 -2.63
C ASN A 63 3.87 -9.05 -3.37
N TYR A 64 2.71 -9.13 -2.71
CA TYR A 64 1.47 -8.53 -3.18
C TYR A 64 1.31 -7.15 -2.54
N VAL A 65 1.26 -6.12 -3.37
CA VAL A 65 0.99 -4.75 -2.93
C VAL A 65 -0.31 -4.28 -3.54
N LYS A 66 -1.17 -3.68 -2.72
CA LYS A 66 -2.39 -3.00 -3.15
C LYS A 66 -2.41 -1.60 -2.61
N ILE A 67 -2.65 -0.62 -3.47
CA ILE A 67 -2.86 0.77 -3.10
C ILE A 67 -4.32 1.16 -3.33
N ARG A 68 -4.90 1.87 -2.37
CA ARG A 68 -6.20 2.53 -2.46
C ARG A 68 -6.01 4.01 -2.17
N VAL A 69 -6.47 4.86 -3.08
CA VAL A 69 -6.41 6.32 -2.95
C VAL A 69 -7.84 6.85 -2.98
N GLU A 70 -8.25 7.50 -1.90
CA GLU A 70 -9.58 8.09 -1.77
C GLU A 70 -9.58 9.55 -2.24
N GLU A 71 -10.74 10.05 -2.67
CA GLU A 71 -10.89 11.41 -3.23
C GLU A 71 -10.51 12.53 -2.24
N ASN A 72 -10.52 12.24 -0.93
CA ASN A 72 -10.08 13.17 0.11
C ASN A 72 -8.55 13.21 0.29
N GLY A 73 -7.78 12.45 -0.50
CA GLY A 73 -6.33 12.35 -0.42
C GLY A 73 -5.81 11.26 0.51
N SER A 74 -6.68 10.48 1.16
CA SER A 74 -6.28 9.37 2.01
C SER A 74 -5.73 8.22 1.18
N VAL A 75 -4.59 7.68 1.60
CA VAL A 75 -3.92 6.57 0.94
C VAL A 75 -3.79 5.41 1.90
N THR A 76 -4.21 4.23 1.47
CA THR A 76 -3.97 2.97 2.17
C THR A 76 -3.18 2.05 1.26
N VAL A 77 -2.05 1.54 1.75
CA VAL A 77 -1.25 0.52 1.08
C VAL A 77 -1.33 -0.76 1.91
N THR A 78 -1.67 -1.87 1.28
CA THR A 78 -1.58 -3.20 1.87
C THR A 78 -0.43 -3.94 1.21
N ALA A 79 0.57 -4.36 1.99
CA ALA A 79 1.69 -5.18 1.55
C ALA A 79 1.60 -6.55 2.20
N ARG A 80 1.67 -7.61 1.40
CA ARG A 80 1.61 -8.99 1.87
C ARG A 80 2.71 -9.81 1.26
N TYR A 81 3.37 -10.60 2.10
CA TYR A 81 4.21 -11.69 1.63
C TYR A 81 3.39 -12.97 1.65
N LEU A 82 3.23 -13.57 0.47
CA LEU A 82 2.52 -14.82 0.30
C LEU A 82 3.53 -15.93 -0.02
N ASN A 83 3.33 -17.10 0.58
CA ASN A 83 4.05 -18.30 0.17
C ASN A 83 3.70 -18.60 -1.32
N PRO A 84 4.69 -18.78 -2.20
CA PRO A 84 4.46 -18.90 -3.63
C PRO A 84 3.80 -20.23 -4.04
N GLN A 85 3.74 -21.22 -3.15
CA GLN A 85 3.17 -22.54 -3.44
C GLN A 85 1.71 -22.66 -3.00
N ASN A 86 1.38 -22.13 -1.83
CA ASN A 86 0.04 -22.30 -1.22
C ASN A 86 -0.69 -20.97 -0.96
N HIS A 87 -0.07 -19.82 -1.25
CA HIS A 87 -0.59 -18.46 -1.02
C HIS A 87 -0.93 -18.13 0.43
N GLU A 88 -0.38 -18.89 1.39
CA GLU A 88 -0.47 -18.54 2.80
C GLU A 88 0.18 -17.18 3.06
N ILE A 89 -0.50 -16.34 3.84
CA ILE A 89 0.00 -15.04 4.24
C ILE A 89 1.09 -15.25 5.30
N LEU A 90 2.33 -14.89 4.95
CA LEU A 90 3.49 -14.93 5.83
C LEU A 90 3.74 -13.59 6.53
N MET A 91 3.16 -12.51 6.00
CA MET A 91 3.19 -11.16 6.55
C MET A 91 2.02 -10.36 5.97
N ASP A 92 1.29 -9.61 6.81
CA ASP A 92 0.27 -8.64 6.39
C ASP A 92 0.54 -7.28 7.06
N GLU A 93 0.94 -6.31 6.25
CA GLU A 93 1.17 -4.94 6.67
C GLU A 93 0.21 -4.00 5.95
N THR A 94 -0.40 -3.10 6.72
CA THR A 94 -1.21 -2.01 6.18
C THR A 94 -0.62 -0.67 6.61
N PHE A 95 -0.32 0.16 5.62
CA PHE A 95 0.20 1.51 5.76
C PHE A 95 -0.92 2.50 5.46
N LYS A 96 -1.15 3.46 6.36
CA LYS A 96 -2.13 4.53 6.16
C LYS A 96 -1.44 5.88 6.19
N THR A 97 -1.69 6.70 5.19
CA THR A 97 -1.09 8.03 5.04
C THR A 97 -2.00 8.94 4.19
N GLN A 98 -1.49 10.10 3.80
CA GLN A 98 -2.10 11.02 2.84
C GLN A 98 -1.19 11.18 1.62
N ILE A 99 -1.77 11.62 0.50
CA ILE A 99 -0.98 12.17 -0.60
C ILE A 99 -0.17 13.34 -0.06
N PHE A 100 1.14 13.29 -0.27
CA PHE A 100 2.02 14.37 0.12
C PHE A 100 1.68 15.65 -0.62
N SER A 101 1.68 16.75 0.13
CA SER A 101 1.69 18.10 -0.40
C SER A 101 2.71 18.93 0.39
N LYS A 102 3.08 20.11 -0.12
CA LYS A 102 3.95 21.05 0.62
C LYS A 102 3.30 21.58 1.90
N GLN A 103 2.04 21.22 2.17
CA GLN A 103 1.22 21.68 3.28
C GLN A 103 0.90 20.57 4.29
N ASN A 104 1.29 19.31 4.02
CA ASN A 104 1.07 18.18 4.91
C ASN A 104 2.32 17.29 5.01
N GLU A 105 2.27 16.32 5.91
CA GLU A 105 3.36 15.35 6.14
C GLU A 105 3.03 13.99 5.51
N GLY A 106 2.23 13.96 4.43
CA GLY A 106 1.86 12.73 3.74
C GLY A 106 3.08 11.96 3.21
N ALA A 107 2.98 10.63 3.16
CA ALA A 107 4.07 9.75 2.72
C ALA A 107 3.85 9.20 1.30
N ALA A 108 2.69 9.43 0.67
CA ALA A 108 2.40 8.92 -0.66
C ALA A 108 2.69 9.95 -1.76
N TYR A 109 3.43 9.53 -2.78
CA TYR A 109 3.80 10.36 -3.93
C TYR A 109 3.40 9.66 -5.22
N PHE A 110 2.75 10.39 -6.12
CA PHE A 110 2.34 9.91 -7.43
C PHE A 110 2.95 10.82 -8.49
N TYR A 111 3.45 10.22 -9.56
CA TYR A 111 3.97 10.91 -10.73
C TYR A 111 3.62 10.10 -11.97
N ALA A 112 3.52 10.77 -13.11
CA ALA A 112 3.47 10.13 -14.41
C ALA A 112 4.83 10.37 -15.08
N ASP A 113 5.43 9.32 -15.62
CA ASP A 113 6.59 9.45 -16.49
C ASP A 113 6.12 9.78 -17.91
N GLU A 114 6.86 10.62 -18.64
CA GLU A 114 6.53 11.04 -20.01
C GLU A 114 7.04 10.06 -21.08
#